data_AF-A0A925PTS1-F1
#
_entry.id   AF-A0A925PTS1-F1
#
_cell.length_a   1.000
_cell.length_b   1.000
_cell.length_c   1.000
_cell.angle_alpha   90.00
_cell.angle_beta   90.00
_cell.angle_gamma   90.00
#
_symmetry.space_group_name_H-M   'P 1'
#
loop_
_entity.id
_entity.type
_entity.pdbx_description
1 polymer ?
#
loop_
_entity_poly.entity_id
_entity_poly.type
_entity_poly.pdbx_seq_one_letter_code
_entity_poly.pdbx_strand_id
1 'polypeptide(L)'
;MVWLADVPEHWQVNRLRFLTTMAGGMTPNTGTPEYWNGDVPWVSPKDMKRELLYGSIDKITEKAVSDTRIRLHESGRVLIVVRGMILAHTFPVAINGVSVTVNQDMKALSTNLNSEYLAIY
;
A
#
# COMPACT_ATOMS: atom_id res chain seq x y z
N MET A 1 -8.04 -10.10 26.30
CA MET A 1 -7.29 -10.29 25.05
C MET A 1 -7.85 -11.53 24.36
N VAL A 2 -9.07 -11.44 23.80
CA VAL A 2 -9.93 -12.60 23.42
C VAL A 2 -9.92 -12.82 21.89
N TRP A 3 -8.92 -12.30 21.19
CA TRP A 3 -8.92 -12.24 19.71
C TRP A 3 -7.83 -13.07 19.04
N LEU A 4 -6.94 -13.70 19.82
CA LEU A 4 -5.95 -14.64 19.32
C LEU A 4 -6.38 -16.02 19.79
N ALA A 5 -6.47 -16.97 18.86
CA ALA A 5 -6.67 -18.38 19.16
C ALA A 5 -5.48 -18.94 19.95
N ASP A 6 -5.45 -20.25 20.21
CA ASP A 6 -4.29 -20.91 20.81
C ASP A 6 -3.07 -20.75 19.90
N VAL A 7 -2.18 -19.84 20.28
CA VAL A 7 -0.90 -19.61 19.62
C VAL A 7 0.09 -20.65 20.15
N PRO A 8 0.81 -21.40 19.29
CA PRO A 8 1.80 -22.36 19.74
C PRO A 8 2.84 -21.70 20.67
N GLU A 9 3.30 -22.42 21.70
CA GLU A 9 4.21 -21.86 22.72
C GLU A 9 5.51 -21.30 22.13
N HIS A 10 5.97 -21.84 21.00
CA HIS A 10 7.18 -21.38 20.31
C HIS A 10 6.97 -20.15 19.40
N TRP A 11 5.74 -19.65 19.25
CA TRP A 11 5.44 -18.47 18.44
C TRP A 11 5.48 -17.19 19.27
N GLN A 12 5.96 -16.12 18.66
CA GLN A 12 5.97 -14.79 19.28
C GLN A 12 4.84 -13.93 18.76
N VAL A 13 3.97 -13.44 19.67
CA VAL A 13 2.93 -12.47 19.33
C VAL A 13 3.50 -11.06 19.44
N ASN A 14 3.61 -10.39 18.30
CA ASN A 14 4.11 -9.02 18.21
C ASN A 14 3.02 -8.08 17.67
N ARG A 15 3.02 -6.82 18.12
CA ARG A 15 2.13 -5.81 17.52
C ARG A 15 2.75 -5.33 16.21
N LEU A 16 1.94 -5.27 15.15
CA LEU A 16 2.37 -4.86 13.80
C LEU A 16 3.16 -3.54 13.77
N ARG A 17 2.78 -2.57 14.60
CA ARG A 17 3.45 -1.25 14.71
C ARG A 17 4.92 -1.32 15.15
N PHE A 18 5.35 -2.42 15.76
CA PHE A 18 6.74 -2.62 16.18
C PHE A 18 7.57 -3.35 15.13
N LEU A 19 6.91 -3.95 14.13
CA LEU A 19 7.54 -4.73 13.06
C LEU A 19 7.52 -4.00 11.72
N THR A 20 6.75 -2.93 11.61
CA THR A 20 6.52 -2.22 10.35
C THR A 20 6.57 -0.72 10.55
N THR A 21 7.02 -0.01 9.50
CA THR A 21 6.75 1.42 9.36
C THR A 21 5.71 1.61 8.27
N MET A 22 4.72 2.47 8.54
CA MET A 22 3.62 2.74 7.63
C MET A 22 3.79 4.12 7.02
N ALA A 23 3.62 4.22 5.70
CA ALA A 23 3.59 5.47 4.98
C ALA A 23 2.24 5.64 4.27
N GLY A 24 1.68 6.84 4.35
CA GLY A 24 0.50 7.23 3.59
C GLY A 24 0.83 7.67 2.18
N GLY A 25 -0.20 7.73 1.35
CA GLY A 25 -0.15 8.35 0.05
C GLY A 25 -0.84 9.70 -0.02
N MET A 26 -0.97 10.20 -1.25
CA MET A 26 -1.55 11.49 -1.55
C MET A 26 -2.15 11.49 -2.95
N THR A 27 -3.14 12.36 -3.19
CA THR A 27 -3.66 12.65 -4.53
C THR A 27 -3.09 13.97 -5.01
N PRO A 28 -2.33 14.00 -6.13
CA PRO A 28 -2.01 15.24 -6.81
C PRO A 28 -3.29 15.99 -7.20
N ASN A 29 -3.19 17.30 -7.46
CA ASN A 29 -4.37 18.07 -7.88
C ASN A 29 -4.97 17.46 -9.17
N THR A 30 -6.21 16.99 -9.10
CA THR A 30 -6.92 16.40 -10.25
C THR A 30 -7.24 17.44 -11.33
N GLY A 31 -7.24 18.73 -10.98
CA GLY A 31 -7.40 19.84 -11.92
C GLY A 31 -6.11 20.27 -12.63
N THR A 32 -4.98 19.58 -12.43
CA THR A 32 -3.69 19.87 -13.08
C THR A 32 -3.34 18.71 -14.03
N PRO A 33 -3.74 18.77 -15.31
CA PRO A 33 -3.56 17.67 -16.26
C PRO A 33 -2.10 17.20 -16.42
N GLU A 34 -1.13 18.10 -16.22
CA GLU A 34 0.30 17.84 -16.29
C GLU A 34 0.81 16.85 -15.23
N TYR A 35 0.01 16.59 -14.20
CA TYR A 35 0.32 15.60 -13.17
C TYR A 35 -0.11 14.18 -13.53
N TRP A 36 -0.90 13.99 -14.58
CA TRP A 36 -1.54 12.73 -14.90
C TRP A 36 -1.04 12.15 -16.24
N ASN A 37 -1.35 10.88 -16.47
CA ASN A 37 -0.97 10.14 -17.69
C ASN A 37 0.55 10.05 -17.94
N GLY A 38 1.34 10.06 -16.87
CA GLY A 38 2.78 9.75 -16.92
C GLY A 38 3.05 8.26 -16.79
N ASP A 39 4.27 7.92 -16.37
CA ASP A 39 4.74 6.54 -16.24
C ASP A 39 4.77 6.02 -14.80
N VAL A 40 4.65 6.89 -13.79
CA VAL A 40 4.73 6.50 -12.38
C VAL A 40 3.38 5.92 -11.94
N PRO A 41 3.34 4.65 -11.48
CA PRO A 41 2.10 4.07 -10.98
C PRO A 41 1.57 4.83 -9.77
N TRP A 42 0.27 5.14 -9.79
CA TRP A 42 -0.46 5.76 -8.69
C TRP A 42 -1.57 4.82 -8.23
N VAL A 43 -1.23 3.96 -7.26
CA VAL A 43 -2.08 2.88 -6.79
C VAL A 43 -3.20 3.42 -5.91
N SER A 44 -4.42 2.97 -6.21
CA SER A 44 -5.65 3.29 -5.48
C SER A 44 -6.37 2.00 -5.07
N PRO A 45 -7.44 2.08 -4.26
CA PRO A 45 -8.27 0.91 -3.97
C PRO A 45 -8.83 0.19 -5.21
N LYS A 46 -8.92 0.87 -6.38
CA LYS A 46 -9.38 0.25 -7.65
C LYS A 46 -8.44 -0.86 -8.12
N ASP A 47 -7.16 -0.73 -7.80
CA ASP A 47 -6.07 -1.61 -8.23
C ASP A 47 -5.92 -2.84 -7.31
N MET A 48 -6.47 -2.77 -6.09
CA MET A 48 -6.27 -3.73 -5.00
C MET A 48 -7.13 -5.01 -5.14
N LYS A 49 -7.30 -5.49 -6.36
CA LYS A 49 -8.03 -6.72 -6.69
C LYS A 49 -7.08 -7.89 -7.01
N ARG A 50 -5.78 -7.71 -6.77
CA ARG A 50 -4.70 -8.66 -7.08
C ARG A 50 -3.72 -8.69 -5.91
N GLU A 51 -3.10 -9.83 -5.69
CA GLU A 51 -2.10 -10.03 -4.63
C GLU A 51 -0.76 -9.34 -4.96
N LEU A 52 -0.41 -9.23 -6.25
CA LEU A 52 0.85 -8.65 -6.71
C LEU A 52 0.59 -7.58 -7.80
N LEU A 53 1.16 -6.40 -7.61
CA LEU A 53 0.93 -5.23 -8.47
C LEU A 53 2.21 -4.81 -9.19
N TYR A 54 2.18 -4.87 -10.52
CA TYR A 54 3.26 -4.40 -11.40
C TYR A 54 2.93 -3.06 -12.09
N GLY A 55 1.86 -2.40 -11.66
CA GLY A 55 1.36 -1.15 -12.21
C GLY A 55 0.02 -0.76 -11.58
N SER A 56 -0.60 0.27 -12.13
CA SER A 56 -1.89 0.80 -11.71
C SER A 56 -2.70 1.25 -12.93
N ILE A 57 -4.01 1.39 -12.74
CA ILE A 57 -4.95 1.93 -13.74
C ILE A 57 -4.60 3.39 -14.04
N ASP A 58 -4.45 4.19 -13.00
CA ASP A 58 -4.12 5.61 -13.09
C ASP A 58 -2.62 5.80 -12.86
N LYS A 59 -1.97 6.68 -13.64
CA LYS A 59 -0.54 7.00 -13.51
C LYS A 59 -0.32 8.49 -13.40
N ILE A 60 0.73 8.87 -12.71
CA ILE A 60 1.16 10.26 -12.53
C ILE A 60 2.50 10.51 -13.20
N THR A 61 2.81 11.78 -13.46
CA THR A 61 4.09 12.19 -14.03
C THR A 61 5.16 12.31 -12.96
N GLU A 62 6.43 12.22 -13.36
CA GLU A 62 7.56 12.56 -12.47
C GLU A 62 7.45 13.99 -11.94
N LYS A 63 6.87 14.90 -12.71
CA LYS A 63 6.55 16.27 -12.28
C LYS A 63 5.58 16.28 -11.10
N ALA A 64 4.54 15.44 -11.12
CA ALA A 64 3.65 15.31 -9.96
C ALA A 64 4.39 14.81 -8.72
N VAL A 65 5.37 13.93 -8.90
CA VAL A 65 6.20 13.44 -7.80
C VAL A 65 7.10 14.54 -7.26
N SER A 66 7.77 15.32 -8.13
CA SER A 66 8.67 16.40 -7.72
C SER A 66 7.96 17.60 -7.11
N ASP A 67 6.81 17.98 -7.67
CA ASP A 67 6.07 19.19 -7.27
C ASP A 67 5.25 18.97 -6.00
N THR A 68 5.12 17.72 -5.56
CA THR A 68 4.32 17.35 -4.41
C THR A 68 5.15 16.55 -3.39
N ARG A 69 4.56 16.20 -2.25
CA ARG A 69 5.16 15.34 -1.24
C ARG A 69 4.77 13.86 -1.38
N ILE A 70 4.34 13.43 -2.57
CA ILE A 70 3.93 12.05 -2.76
C ILE A 70 5.17 11.15 -2.67
N ARG A 71 5.09 10.11 -1.85
CA ARG A 71 6.22 9.22 -1.64
C ARG A 71 6.21 8.11 -2.67
N LEU A 72 7.36 7.89 -3.31
CA LEU A 72 7.64 6.69 -4.08
C LEU A 72 7.99 5.55 -3.13
N HIS A 73 7.34 4.41 -3.32
CA HIS A 73 7.57 3.17 -2.59
C HIS A 73 8.25 2.18 -3.52
N GLU A 74 9.48 1.78 -3.19
CA GLU A 74 10.21 0.74 -3.91
C GLU A 74 9.44 -0.59 -3.93
N SER A 75 9.78 -1.49 -4.85
CA SER A 75 9.21 -2.85 -4.89
C SER A 75 9.33 -3.58 -3.54
N GLY A 76 8.36 -4.45 -3.24
CA GLY A 76 8.34 -5.34 -2.08
C GLY A 76 7.62 -4.81 -0.84
N ARG A 77 6.94 -3.66 -0.91
CA ARG A 77 6.09 -3.17 0.20
C ARG A 77 4.75 -3.90 0.21
N VAL A 78 4.19 -4.07 1.39
CA VAL A 78 2.80 -4.51 1.56
C VAL A 78 1.90 -3.28 1.52
N LEU A 79 0.97 -3.24 0.58
CA LEU A 79 -0.02 -2.19 0.42
C LEU A 79 -1.35 -2.63 1.03
N ILE A 80 -1.99 -1.74 1.78
CA ILE A 80 -3.29 -1.99 2.39
C ILE A 80 -4.26 -0.84 2.10
N VAL A 81 -5.53 -1.17 1.92
CA VAL A 81 -6.61 -0.17 1.90
C VAL A 81 -6.95 0.19 3.34
N VAL A 82 -6.97 1.48 3.67
CA VAL A 82 -7.34 1.98 5.01
C VAL A 82 -8.59 2.84 5.01
N ARG A 83 -9.15 3.15 3.83
CA ARG A 83 -10.41 3.88 3.70
C ARG A 83 -11.21 3.41 2.48
N GLY A 84 -12.53 3.39 2.62
CA GLY A 84 -13.47 3.07 1.54
C GLY A 84 -14.48 1.99 1.93
N MET A 85 -15.60 1.93 1.21
CA MET A 85 -16.70 0.98 1.49
C MET A 85 -16.29 -0.49 1.34
N ILE A 86 -15.21 -0.78 0.59
CA ILE A 86 -14.67 -2.13 0.47
C ILE A 86 -14.34 -2.76 1.82
N LEU A 87 -13.93 -1.94 2.80
CA LEU A 87 -13.58 -2.38 4.16
C LEU A 87 -14.77 -2.93 4.97
N ALA A 88 -16.00 -2.71 4.52
CA ALA A 88 -17.17 -3.33 5.13
C ALA A 88 -17.27 -4.84 4.83
N HIS A 89 -16.60 -5.32 3.78
CA HIS A 89 -16.71 -6.70 3.30
C HIS A 89 -15.36 -7.38 3.08
N THR A 90 -14.28 -6.62 2.89
CA THR A 90 -12.96 -7.15 2.55
C THR A 90 -11.89 -6.20 3.05
N PHE A 91 -10.76 -6.74 3.51
CA PHE A 91 -9.55 -5.97 3.78
C PHE A 91 -8.52 -6.26 2.68
N PRO A 92 -8.45 -5.47 1.60
CA PRO A 92 -7.55 -5.75 0.50
C PRO A 92 -6.09 -5.51 0.88
N VAL A 93 -5.26 -6.50 0.55
CA VAL A 93 -3.81 -6.49 0.75
C VAL A 93 -3.14 -6.90 -0.56
N ALA A 94 -2.05 -6.23 -0.92
CA ALA A 94 -1.25 -6.57 -2.09
C ALA A 94 0.22 -6.24 -1.85
N ILE A 95 1.11 -6.79 -2.66
CA ILE A 95 2.53 -6.45 -2.69
C ILE A 95 2.80 -5.70 -3.99
N ASN A 96 3.60 -4.64 -3.97
CA ASN A 96 4.06 -4.02 -5.20
C ASN A 96 5.32 -4.72 -5.74
N GLY A 97 5.29 -5.18 -6.98
CA GLY A 97 6.43 -5.77 -7.69
C GLY A 97 7.27 -4.76 -8.49
N VAL A 98 6.83 -3.50 -8.54
CA VAL A 98 7.59 -2.36 -9.10
C VAL A 98 7.48 -1.17 -8.16
N SER A 99 8.29 -0.14 -8.36
CA SER A 99 8.14 1.11 -7.61
C SER A 99 6.79 1.76 -7.92
N VAL A 100 6.06 2.17 -6.88
CA VAL A 100 4.72 2.78 -7.00
C VAL A 100 4.55 3.95 -6.05
N THR A 101 3.64 4.85 -6.37
CA THR A 101 3.04 5.77 -5.40
C THR A 101 1.65 5.27 -5.02
N VAL A 102 1.10 5.76 -3.91
CA VAL A 102 -0.26 5.37 -3.48
C VAL A 102 -1.11 6.61 -3.20
N ASN A 103 -2.43 6.47 -3.26
CA ASN A 103 -3.36 7.53 -2.87
C ASN A 103 -3.52 7.62 -1.33
N GLN A 104 -4.29 8.60 -0.85
CA GLN A 104 -4.52 8.85 0.57
C GLN A 104 -5.31 7.74 1.30
N ASP A 105 -6.09 6.95 0.56
CA ASP A 105 -6.90 5.85 1.08
C ASP A 105 -6.09 4.56 1.28
N MET A 106 -4.82 4.57 0.88
CA MET A 106 -3.87 3.47 1.02
C MET A 106 -2.84 3.73 2.12
N LYS A 107 -2.18 2.67 2.57
CA LYS A 107 -0.90 2.72 3.30
C LYS A 107 0.07 1.72 2.69
N ALA A 108 1.34 2.08 2.63
CA ALA A 108 2.44 1.19 2.27
C ALA A 108 3.23 0.83 3.53
N LEU A 109 3.40 -0.46 3.78
CA LEU A 109 4.12 -1.01 4.92
C LEU A 109 5.53 -1.41 4.48
N SER A 110 6.51 -0.92 5.22
CA SER A 110 7.90 -1.35 5.16
C SER A 110 8.18 -2.28 6.32
N THR A 111 8.86 -3.40 6.06
CA THR A 111 9.28 -4.34 7.10
C THR A 111 10.54 -5.08 6.66
N ASN A 112 11.22 -5.70 7.63
CA ASN A 112 12.29 -6.67 7.38
C ASN A 112 11.76 -8.12 7.31
N LEU A 113 10.46 -8.31 7.58
CA LEU A 113 9.81 -9.61 7.39
C LEU A 113 9.66 -9.92 5.90
N ASN A 114 9.44 -11.20 5.59
CA ASN A 114 9.03 -11.58 4.25
C ASN A 114 7.65 -10.94 3.96
N SER A 115 7.53 -10.24 2.83
CA SER A 115 6.33 -9.49 2.47
C SER A 115 5.13 -10.38 2.15
N GLU A 116 5.35 -11.58 1.61
CA GLU A 116 4.28 -12.57 1.37
C GLU A 116 3.72 -13.09 2.68
N TYR A 117 4.60 -13.38 3.65
CA TYR A 117 4.19 -13.75 5.00
C TYR A 117 3.33 -12.63 5.62
N LEU A 118 3.79 -11.39 5.59
CA LEU A 118 3.04 -10.25 6.14
C LEU A 118 1.75 -9.93 5.37
N ALA A 119 1.68 -10.24 4.08
CA ALA A 119 0.47 -9.99 3.29
C ALA A 119 -0.68 -10.97 3.65
N ILE A 120 -0.34 -12.14 4.17
CA ILE A 120 -1.28 -13.21 4.51
C ILE A 120 -1.66 -13.20 6.00
N TYR A 121 -0.72 -12.85 6.89
CA TYR A 121 -0.85 -12.95 8.35
C TYR A 121 -0.66 -11.61 9.07
#